data_AF-A0A7W8YQ76-F1
#
_entry.id   AF-A0A7W8YQ76-F1
#
_cell.length_a   1.000
_cell.length_b   1.000
_cell.length_c   1.000
_cell.angle_alpha   90.00
_cell.angle_beta   90.00
_cell.angle_gamma   90.00
#
_symmetry.space_group_name_H-M   'P 1'
#
loop_
_entity.id
_entity.type
_entity.pdbx_description
1 polymer ?
#
loop_
_entity_poly.entity_id
_entity_poly.type
_entity_poly.pdbx_seq_one_letter_code
_entity_poly.pdbx_strand_id
1 'polypeptide(L)'
;MNRLLEIFRNKYFLSTAAFAVWMLFFDKNDMLSQYEYRTEVHKLQEEKDFYEKQTAQVKKDLNELNTNLNTAEKFAREKYFMKKDNEDVFVIIKATPKD
;
A
#
# COMPACT_ATOMS: atom_id res chain seq x y z
N MET A 1 -6.63 -1.08 54.26
CA MET A 1 -7.66 -0.34 53.47
C MET A 1 -7.62 1.17 53.72
N ASN A 2 -7.41 1.64 54.96
CA ASN A 2 -7.47 3.08 55.29
C ASN A 2 -6.38 3.96 54.65
N ARG A 3 -5.17 3.42 54.42
CA ARG A 3 -4.06 4.17 53.78
C ARG A 3 -4.32 4.49 52.29
N LEU A 4 -5.03 3.61 51.58
CA LEU A 4 -5.41 3.88 50.18
C LEU A 4 -6.42 5.03 50.12
N LEU A 5 -7.40 5.05 51.04
CA LEU A 5 -8.37 6.13 51.14
C LEU A 5 -7.72 7.49 51.48
N GLU A 6 -6.66 7.51 52.30
CA GLU A 6 -5.93 8.75 52.59
C GLU A 6 -5.17 9.31 51.39
N ILE A 7 -4.62 8.45 50.53
CA ILE A 7 -3.98 8.84 49.27
C ILE A 7 -5.01 9.45 48.30
N PHE A 8 -6.18 8.80 48.16
CA PHE A 8 -7.26 9.30 47.31
C PHE A 8 -7.98 10.54 47.88
N ARG A 9 -7.80 10.88 49.15
CA ARG A 9 -8.34 12.10 49.77
C ARG A 9 -7.41 13.30 49.65
N ASN A 10 -6.16 13.09 49.23
CA ASN A 10 -5.22 14.18 48.98
C ASN A 10 -5.57 14.89 47.67
N LYS A 11 -5.98 16.16 47.77
CA LYS A 11 -6.32 17.00 46.61
C LYS A 11 -5.20 17.10 45.57
N TYR A 12 -3.93 17.08 46.01
CA TYR A 12 -2.79 17.12 45.09
C TYR A 12 -2.65 15.81 44.31
N PHE A 13 -2.86 14.66 44.97
CA PHE A 13 -2.84 13.36 44.30
C PHE A 13 -3.97 13.24 43.28
N LEU A 14 -5.19 13.65 43.64
CA LEU A 14 -6.32 13.65 42.71
C LEU A 14 -6.08 14.59 41.51
N SER A 15 -5.56 15.80 41.73
CA SER A 15 -5.24 16.73 40.64
C SER A 15 -4.16 16.18 39.72
N THR A 16 -3.08 15.59 40.26
CA THR A 16 -2.02 14.99 39.46
C THR A 16 -2.50 13.73 38.73
N ALA A 17 -3.32 12.89 39.37
CA ALA A 17 -3.90 11.72 38.73
C ALA A 17 -4.87 12.11 37.60
N ALA A 18 -5.73 13.11 37.82
CA ALA A 18 -6.62 13.64 36.79
C ALA A 18 -5.83 14.25 35.63
N PHE A 19 -4.74 14.97 35.92
CA PHE A 19 -3.84 15.51 34.88
C PHE A 19 -3.12 14.40 34.12
N ALA A 20 -2.67 13.35 34.79
CA ALA A 20 -2.03 12.19 34.14
C ALA A 20 -3.03 11.45 33.24
N VAL A 21 -4.25 11.19 33.72
CA VAL A 21 -5.32 10.63 32.88
C VAL A 21 -5.61 11.56 31.70
N TRP A 22 -5.66 12.88 31.92
CA TRP A 22 -5.87 13.84 30.84
C TRP A 22 -4.77 13.74 29.76
N MET A 23 -3.50 13.73 30.16
CA MET A 23 -2.39 13.59 29.20
C MET A 23 -2.36 12.22 28.52
N LEU A 24 -2.84 11.15 29.16
CA LEU A 24 -2.84 9.81 28.56
C LEU A 24 -3.98 9.58 27.58
N PHE A 25 -5.15 10.22 27.80
CA PHE A 25 -6.36 9.94 27.02
C PHE A 25 -6.82 11.08 26.11
N PHE A 26 -6.52 12.34 26.43
CA PHE A 26 -7.00 13.52 25.69
C PHE A 26 -5.88 14.29 24.98
N ASP A 27 -4.61 13.94 25.20
CA ASP A 27 -3.50 14.51 24.45
C ASP A 27 -3.41 13.88 23.05
N LYS A 28 -2.83 14.61 22.09
CA LYS A 28 -2.71 14.22 20.66
C LYS A 28 -1.92 12.93 20.41
N ASN A 29 -1.35 12.35 21.46
CA ASN A 29 -0.56 11.13 21.42
C ASN A 29 -1.38 9.93 21.92
N ASP A 30 -2.69 9.96 21.69
CA ASP A 30 -3.58 8.88 22.06
C ASP A 30 -3.19 7.57 21.35
N MET A 31 -3.46 6.45 22.02
CA MET A 31 -3.05 5.14 21.52
C MET A 31 -3.73 4.76 20.20
N LEU A 32 -4.91 5.33 19.90
CA LEU A 32 -5.63 5.06 18.66
C LEU A 32 -4.93 5.75 17.48
N SER A 33 -4.59 7.04 17.60
CA SER A 33 -3.82 7.75 16.58
C SER A 33 -2.48 7.06 16.30
N GLN A 34 -1.77 6.60 17.34
CA GLN A 34 -0.51 5.87 17.15
C GLN A 34 -0.68 4.53 16.42
N TYR A 35 -1.79 3.83 16.67
CA TYR A 35 -2.11 2.62 15.93
C TYR A 35 -2.46 2.91 14.46
N GLU A 36 -3.24 3.95 14.19
CA GLU A 36 -3.57 4.40 12.84
C GLU A 36 -2.32 4.79 12.06
N TYR A 37 -1.43 5.61 12.64
CA TYR A 37 -0.17 5.99 12.01
C TYR A 37 0.71 4.79 11.70
N ARG A 38 0.81 3.81 12.61
CA ARG A 38 1.60 2.61 12.37
C ARG A 38 1.02 1.77 11.22
N THR A 39 -0.31 1.70 11.12
CA THR A 39 -0.99 1.02 10.02
C THR A 39 -0.77 1.75 8.70
N GLU A 40 -0.85 3.07 8.70
CA GLU A 40 -0.59 3.91 7.53
C GLU A 40 0.86 3.77 7.04
N VAL A 41 1.84 3.80 7.95
CA VAL A 41 3.25 3.56 7.63
C VAL A 41 3.45 2.18 7.00
N HIS A 42 2.82 1.15 7.56
CA HIS A 42 2.94 -0.20 6.99
C HIS A 42 2.37 -0.27 5.58
N LYS A 43 1.17 0.30 5.37
CA LYS A 43 0.53 0.39 4.06
C LYS A 43 1.39 1.14 3.04
N LEU A 44 1.94 2.29 3.42
CA LEU A 44 2.82 3.08 2.55
C LEU A 44 4.09 2.32 2.18
N GLN A 45 4.63 1.53 3.11
CA GLN A 45 5.80 0.68 2.84
C GLN A 45 5.46 -0.45 1.86
N GLU A 46 4.32 -1.11 2.01
CA GLU A 46 3.86 -2.13 1.07
C GLU A 46 3.61 -1.56 -0.34
N GLU A 47 2.97 -0.39 -0.42
CA GLU A 47 2.76 0.31 -1.69
C GLU A 47 4.09 0.67 -2.35
N LYS A 48 5.05 1.19 -1.57
CA LYS A 48 6.39 1.49 -2.06
C LYS A 48 7.08 0.24 -2.62
N ASP A 49 7.10 -0.86 -1.87
CA ASP A 49 7.74 -2.10 -2.30
C ASP A 49 7.10 -2.67 -3.57
N PHE A 50 5.77 -2.54 -3.70
CA PHE A 50 5.03 -2.92 -4.91
C PHE A 50 5.46 -2.09 -6.11
N TYR A 51 5.48 -0.76 -5.99
CA TYR A 51 5.84 0.13 -7.10
C TYR A 51 7.31 0.04 -7.48
N GLU A 52 8.21 -0.23 -6.53
CA GLU A 52 9.63 -0.48 -6.82
C GLU A 52 9.80 -1.73 -7.69
N LYS A 53 9.09 -2.81 -7.37
CA LYS A 53 9.09 -4.04 -8.18
C LYS A 53 8.51 -3.81 -9.58
N GLN A 54 7.36 -3.13 -9.67
CA GLN A 54 6.74 -2.80 -10.95
C GLN A 54 7.64 -1.93 -11.81
N THR A 55 8.28 -0.92 -11.20
CA THR A 55 9.21 -0.03 -11.91
C THR A 55 10.43 -0.80 -12.42
N ALA A 56 10.98 -1.72 -11.63
CA ALA A 56 12.09 -2.57 -12.06
C ALA A 56 11.70 -3.46 -13.24
N GLN A 57 10.50 -4.06 -13.21
CA GLN A 57 9.97 -4.87 -14.30
C GLN A 57 9.77 -4.03 -15.57
N VAL A 58 9.10 -2.88 -15.48
CA VAL A 58 8.87 -1.99 -16.63
C VAL A 58 10.19 -1.50 -17.22
N LYS A 59 11.19 -1.16 -16.39
CA LYS A 59 12.53 -0.79 -16.89
C LYS A 59 13.21 -1.92 -17.64
N LYS A 60 13.07 -3.16 -17.16
CA LYS A 60 13.59 -4.34 -17.83
C LYS A 60 12.90 -4.53 -19.19
N ASP A 61 11.57 -4.49 -19.21
CA ASP A 61 10.77 -4.63 -20.42
C ASP A 61 11.14 -3.54 -21.45
N LEU A 62 11.26 -2.27 -21.02
CA LEU A 62 11.71 -1.17 -21.88
C LEU A 62 13.11 -1.39 -22.45
N ASN A 63 14.06 -1.88 -21.63
CA ASN A 63 15.40 -2.19 -22.13
C ASN A 63 15.38 -3.32 -23.16
N GLU A 64 14.59 -4.37 -22.94
CA GLU A 64 14.43 -5.47 -23.91
C GLU A 64 13.77 -5.01 -25.22
N LEU A 65 12.80 -4.09 -25.14
CA LEU A 65 12.18 -3.46 -26.32
C LEU A 65 13.15 -2.57 -27.10
N ASN A 66 13.96 -1.76 -26.39
CA ASN A 66 14.88 -0.81 -27.03
C ASN A 66 16.12 -1.48 -27.63
N THR A 67 16.54 -2.63 -27.09
CA THR A 67 17.76 -3.32 -27.53
C THR A 67 17.54 -4.29 -28.70
N ASN A 68 16.30 -4.75 -28.92
CA ASN A 68 16.01 -5.75 -29.94
C ASN A 68 14.72 -5.45 -30.71
N LEU A 69 14.88 -5.12 -32.00
CA LEU A 69 13.77 -4.81 -32.91
C LEU A 69 12.75 -5.94 -33.03
N ASN A 70 13.20 -7.20 -32.96
CA ASN A 70 12.32 -8.37 -33.01
C ASN A 70 11.46 -8.50 -31.75
N THR A 71 12.01 -8.14 -30.58
CA THR A 71 11.27 -8.14 -29.32
C THR A 71 10.22 -7.03 -29.31
N ALA A 72 10.55 -5.85 -29.87
CA ALA A 72 9.61 -4.76 -30.04
C ALA A 72 8.45 -5.10 -30.99
N GLU A 73 8.74 -5.71 -32.15
CA GLU A 73 7.69 -6.14 -33.08
C GLU A 73 6.79 -7.22 -32.47
N LYS A 74 7.38 -8.20 -31.76
CA LYS A 74 6.62 -9.24 -31.05
C LYS A 74 5.68 -8.63 -29.99
N PHE A 75 6.18 -7.71 -29.17
CA PHE A 75 5.38 -7.06 -28.13
C PHE A 75 4.24 -6.22 -28.74
N ALA A 76 4.51 -5.46 -29.80
CA ALA A 76 3.49 -4.69 -30.51
C ALA A 76 2.37 -5.58 -31.09
N ARG A 77 2.75 -6.76 -31.63
CA ARG A 77 1.80 -7.74 -32.19
C ARG A 77 1.00 -8.47 -31.12
N GLU A 78 1.63 -8.93 -30.04
CA GLU A 78 0.95 -9.73 -29.00
C GLU A 78 0.13 -8.86 -28.04
N LYS A 79 0.65 -7.68 -27.66
CA LYS A 79 0.00 -6.83 -26.65
C LYS A 79 -1.00 -5.85 -27.24
N TYR A 80 -0.68 -5.29 -28.41
CA TYR A 80 -1.46 -4.22 -29.04
C TYR A 80 -2.09 -4.64 -30.36
N PHE A 81 -1.91 -5.90 -30.79
CA PHE A 81 -2.44 -6.43 -32.05
C PHE A 81 -2.07 -5.57 -33.27
N MET A 82 -0.91 -4.91 -33.22
CA MET A 82 -0.44 -4.08 -34.33
C MET A 82 -0.15 -4.95 -35.55
N LYS A 83 -0.53 -4.44 -36.72
CA LYS A 83 -0.32 -5.07 -38.03
C LYS A 83 0.26 -4.07 -39.02
N LYS A 84 0.96 -4.56 -40.05
CA LYS A 84 1.37 -3.74 -41.19
C LYS A 84 0.18 -3.59 -42.14
N ASP A 85 0.16 -2.52 -42.94
CA ASP A 85 -0.95 -2.23 -43.87
C ASP A 85 -1.19 -3.34 -44.90
N ASN A 86 -0.17 -4.15 -45.19
CA ASN A 86 -0.20 -5.27 -46.11
C ASN A 86 -0.40 -6.64 -45.43
N GLU A 87 -0.87 -6.67 -44.18
CA GLU A 87 -1.04 -7.90 -43.39
C GLU A 87 -2.44 -8.00 -42.77
N ASP A 88 -2.98 -9.22 -42.75
CA ASP A 88 -4.22 -9.57 -42.06
C ASP A 88 -3.94 -10.45 -40.85
N VAL A 89 -4.39 -10.00 -39.67
CA VAL A 89 -4.18 -10.67 -38.38
C VAL A 89 -5.47 -11.37 -37.97
N PHE A 90 -5.39 -12.68 -37.72
CA PHE A 90 -6.51 -13.50 -37.27
C PHE A 90 -6.31 -13.91 -35.81
N VAL A 91 -7.27 -13.60 -34.94
CA VAL A 91 -7.30 -14.06 -33.54
C VAL A 91 -8.22 -15.27 -33.43
N ILE A 92 -7.64 -16.45 -33.18
CA ILE A 92 -8.40 -17.70 -33.05
C ILE A 92 -8.89 -17.82 -31.61
N ILE A 93 -10.18 -17.55 -31.39
CA ILE A 93 -10.86 -17.79 -30.12
C ILE A 93 -11.49 -19.19 -30.16
N LYS A 94 -11.20 -20.02 -29.16
CA LYS A 94 -11.93 -21.28 -28.98
C LYS A 94 -13.36 -20.94 -28.57
N ALA A 95 -14.33 -21.39 -29.36
CA ALA A 95 -15.74 -21.24 -29.01
C ALA A 95 -16.03 -22.04 -27.74
N THR A 96 -16.36 -21.35 -26.65
CA THR A 96 -16.95 -21.99 -25.48
C THR A 96 -18.36 -22.43 -25.86
N PRO A 97 -18.78 -23.68 -25.59
CA PRO A 97 -20.16 -24.11 -25.80
C PRO A 97 -21.09 -23.16 -25.03
N LYS A 98 -22.13 -22.65 -25.70
CA LYS A 98 -23.23 -21.96 -25.02
C LYS A 98 -24.09 -23.05 -24.37
N ASP A 99 -24.08 -23.07 -23.04
CA ASP A 99 -25.15 -23.69 -22.24
C ASP A 99 -26.35 -22.74 -22.17
#